data_AF-A0A4Z0R5P0-F1
#
_entry.id   AF-A0A4Z0R5P0-F1
#
_cell.length_a   1.000
_cell.length_b   1.000
_cell.length_c   1.000
_cell.angle_alpha   90.00
_cell.angle_beta   90.00
_cell.angle_gamma   90.00
#
_symmetry.space_group_name_H-M   'P 1'
#
loop_
_entity.id
_entity.type
_entity.pdbx_description
1 polymer ?
#
loop_
_entity_poly.entity_id
_entity_poly.type
_entity_poly.pdbx_seq_one_letter_code
_entity_poly.pdbx_strand_id
1 'polypeptide(L)'
;MELAKDPKYLGATIGATTVLHTWGQNLSFHPHVHCIVPGGGLSNDGLRFVRSRKKFFIPVKVVSRKFKGKFLDLLKKAYNNGEIAFFNEATKLALRSNFLSLINILYNKNWVVFCKKPFKSPGHVVRYLGRYTHRVAISNSRILAFDGQSVSFSWRDYKDGNKSKVMTLNAAEFSRRFLLHVLPNRFVKIRHYGLLCSRNIKSKLSKCMKMTGHKPLPPTIKVQKDAKACRSCGSADVITILVPNSLATTSSA
;
A
#
# COMPACT_ATOMS: atom_id res chain seq x y z
N MET A 1 6.89 -3.61 14.30
CA MET A 1 6.57 -4.69 15.28
C MET A 1 7.59 -4.72 16.41
N GLU A 2 8.87 -4.93 16.11
CA GLU A 2 9.96 -4.95 17.11
C GLU A 2 9.93 -3.74 18.05
N LEU A 3 9.97 -2.52 17.51
CA LEU A 3 9.89 -1.28 18.31
C LEU A 3 8.62 -1.15 19.16
N ALA A 4 7.51 -1.79 18.78
CA ALA A 4 6.28 -1.71 19.56
C ALA A 4 6.32 -2.62 20.80
N LYS A 5 7.02 -3.76 20.71
CA LYS A 5 7.18 -4.70 21.82
C LYS A 5 8.07 -4.17 22.94
N ASP A 6 8.99 -3.27 22.59
CA ASP A 6 9.90 -2.61 23.53
C ASP A 6 9.09 -1.72 24.51
N PRO A 7 9.17 -1.97 25.83
CA PRO A 7 8.52 -1.17 26.86
C PRO A 7 8.90 0.31 26.84
N LYS A 8 10.09 0.66 26.34
CA LYS A 8 10.53 2.05 26.16
C LYS A 8 9.59 2.84 25.25
N TYR A 9 8.94 2.16 24.31
CA TYR A 9 7.98 2.79 23.38
C TYR A 9 6.54 2.44 23.77
N LEU A 10 6.09 1.22 23.49
CA LEU A 10 4.70 0.81 23.74
C LEU A 10 4.59 -0.41 24.66
N GLY A 11 5.54 -1.35 24.62
CA GLY A 11 5.45 -2.58 25.41
C GLY A 11 4.33 -3.54 25.00
N ALA A 12 3.98 -3.56 23.71
CA ALA A 12 2.84 -4.32 23.22
C ALA A 12 3.03 -4.94 21.83
N THR A 13 2.39 -6.09 21.62
CA THR A 13 2.18 -6.70 20.32
C THR A 13 1.05 -5.97 19.59
N ILE A 14 1.43 -5.26 18.54
CA ILE A 14 0.52 -4.51 17.66
C ILE A 14 0.10 -5.35 16.45
N GLY A 15 -0.75 -4.80 15.59
CA GLY A 15 -1.00 -5.30 14.24
C GLY A 15 -0.70 -4.24 13.19
N ALA A 16 -0.62 -4.62 11.92
CA ALA A 16 -0.51 -3.65 10.83
C ALA A 16 -1.15 -4.19 9.55
N THR A 17 -1.83 -3.33 8.82
CA THR A 17 -2.21 -3.56 7.42
C THR A 17 -1.36 -2.66 6.55
N THR A 18 -0.64 -3.25 5.60
CA THR A 18 0.27 -2.52 4.71
C THR A 18 -0.20 -2.62 3.27
N VAL A 19 -0.11 -1.53 2.53
CA VAL A 19 -0.42 -1.48 1.10
C VAL A 19 0.79 -0.94 0.35
N LEU A 20 1.33 -1.74 -0.57
CA LEU A 20 2.36 -1.27 -1.50
C LEU A 20 1.75 -0.29 -2.52
N HIS A 21 2.43 0.83 -2.71
CA HIS A 21 2.12 1.84 -3.70
C HIS A 21 3.40 2.17 -4.47
N THR A 22 3.35 2.20 -5.81
CA THR A 22 4.57 2.27 -6.64
C THR A 22 4.65 3.50 -7.54
N TRP A 23 3.68 4.41 -7.48
CA TRP A 23 3.60 5.55 -8.40
C TRP A 23 3.41 6.89 -7.71
N GLY A 24 3.84 7.96 -8.40
CA GLY A 24 3.45 9.33 -8.12
C GLY A 24 2.22 9.75 -8.92
N GLN A 25 1.73 10.98 -8.72
CA GLN A 25 0.61 11.50 -9.52
C GLN A 25 0.91 11.48 -11.02
N ASN A 26 2.14 11.78 -11.42
CA ASN A 26 2.58 11.80 -12.82
C ASN A 26 3.04 10.43 -13.36
N LEU A 27 2.68 9.32 -12.69
CA LEU A 27 3.10 7.94 -13.02
C LEU A 27 4.61 7.70 -12.97
N SER A 28 5.37 8.58 -12.31
CA SER A 28 6.78 8.29 -12.03
C SER A 28 6.90 7.18 -10.98
N PHE A 29 7.95 6.36 -11.09
CA PHE A 29 8.24 5.32 -10.11
C PHE A 29 8.53 5.93 -8.73
N HIS A 30 7.67 5.59 -7.76
CA HIS A 30 7.71 6.12 -6.41
C HIS A 30 7.26 5.06 -5.38
N PRO A 31 8.05 3.98 -5.20
CA PRO A 31 7.72 2.89 -4.29
C PRO A 31 7.69 3.35 -2.83
N HIS A 32 6.54 3.16 -2.19
CA HIS A 32 6.34 3.38 -0.77
C HIS A 32 5.24 2.47 -0.22
N VAL A 33 5.18 2.36 1.11
CA VAL A 33 4.21 1.51 1.79
C VAL A 33 3.33 2.36 2.69
N HIS A 34 2.02 2.27 2.50
CA HIS A 34 1.05 2.81 3.45
C HIS A 34 0.78 1.79 4.54
N CYS A 35 1.02 2.16 5.80
CA CYS A 35 0.80 1.30 6.95
C CYS A 35 -0.34 1.86 7.81
N ILE A 36 -1.35 1.04 8.07
CA ILE A 36 -2.39 1.31 9.07
C ILE A 36 -2.11 0.44 10.27
N VAL A 37 -1.97 1.08 11.43
CA VAL A 37 -1.59 0.44 12.67
C VAL A 37 -2.64 0.81 13.73
N PRO A 38 -3.14 -0.15 14.52
CA PRO A 38 -4.02 0.16 15.65
C PRO A 38 -3.32 1.08 16.65
N GLY A 39 -4.07 1.96 17.30
CA GLY A 39 -3.56 2.90 18.32
C GLY A 39 -3.21 2.22 19.66
N GLY A 40 -2.72 0.99 19.64
CA GLY A 40 -2.44 0.14 20.79
C GLY A 40 -2.22 -1.31 20.38
N GLY A 41 -1.97 -2.16 21.37
CA GLY A 41 -1.73 -3.58 21.16
C GLY A 41 -1.98 -4.40 22.42
N LEU A 42 -1.80 -5.71 22.30
CA LEU A 42 -1.86 -6.61 23.44
C LEU A 42 -0.52 -6.54 24.20
N SER A 43 -0.54 -6.40 25.53
CA SER A 43 0.67 -6.45 26.35
C SER A 43 1.49 -7.72 26.09
N ASN A 44 2.78 -7.68 26.43
CA ASN A 44 3.68 -8.81 26.18
C ASN A 44 3.25 -10.09 26.92
N ASP A 45 2.66 -9.97 28.11
CA ASP A 45 2.03 -11.07 28.88
C ASP A 45 0.66 -11.52 28.31
N GLY A 46 0.09 -10.78 27.35
CA GLY A 46 -1.20 -11.08 26.77
C GLY A 46 -2.41 -10.70 27.63
N LEU A 47 -2.24 -10.08 28.79
CA LEU A 47 -3.28 -9.91 29.81
C LEU A 47 -4.07 -8.59 29.70
N ARG A 48 -3.52 -7.58 29.03
CA ARG A 48 -4.17 -6.26 28.91
C ARG A 48 -3.99 -5.63 27.54
N PHE A 49 -4.91 -4.74 27.19
CA PHE A 49 -4.74 -3.89 26.01
C PHE A 49 -3.98 -2.62 26.39
N VAL A 50 -2.79 -2.44 25.79
CA VAL A 50 -1.97 -1.25 25.98
C VAL A 50 -2.32 -0.22 24.92
N ARG A 51 -2.90 0.90 25.35
CA ARG A 51 -3.20 2.05 24.49
C ARG A 51 -1.96 2.87 24.22
N SER A 52 -1.79 3.30 22.99
CA SER A 52 -0.78 4.29 22.63
C SER A 52 -1.12 5.68 23.20
N ARG A 53 -0.09 6.51 23.40
CA ARG A 53 -0.27 7.88 23.88
C ARG A 53 -0.95 8.73 22.80
N LYS A 54 -1.85 9.64 23.18
CA LYS A 54 -2.61 10.51 22.25
C LYS A 54 -1.72 11.29 21.29
N LYS A 55 -0.57 11.77 21.76
CA LYS A 55 0.38 12.55 20.96
C LYS A 55 1.33 11.68 20.13
N PHE A 56 1.47 10.39 20.46
CA PHE A 56 2.59 9.62 19.94
C PHE A 56 2.46 8.10 20.10
N PHE A 57 2.61 7.39 18.98
CA PHE A 57 2.69 5.94 18.93
C PHE A 57 4.14 5.45 19.12
N ILE A 58 5.01 5.70 18.14
CA ILE A 58 6.45 5.43 18.17
C ILE A 58 7.16 6.59 17.47
N PRO A 59 8.36 7.03 17.91
CA PRO A 59 9.08 8.10 17.24
C PRO A 59 9.36 7.82 15.77
N VAL A 60 8.89 8.71 14.90
CA VAL A 60 9.11 8.60 13.45
C VAL A 60 10.60 8.54 13.10
N LYS A 61 11.45 9.28 13.82
CA LYS A 61 12.91 9.23 13.65
C LYS A 61 13.51 7.87 14.03
N VAL A 62 12.93 7.17 15.01
CA VAL A 62 13.37 5.82 15.40
C VAL A 62 12.86 4.80 14.38
N VAL A 63 11.59 4.89 13.96
CA VAL A 63 11.04 4.02 12.92
C VAL A 63 11.82 4.15 11.62
N SER A 64 12.10 5.38 11.19
CA SER A 64 12.91 5.69 10.00
C SER A 64 14.29 5.04 10.07
N ARG A 65 15.05 5.26 11.15
CA ARG A 65 16.39 4.68 11.30
C ARG A 65 16.36 3.15 11.31
N LYS A 66 15.40 2.55 12.02
CA LYS A 66 15.27 1.08 12.08
C LYS A 66 14.87 0.49 10.73
N PHE A 67 13.94 1.13 10.02
CA PHE A 67 13.53 0.70 8.68
C PHE A 67 14.68 0.82 7.69
N LYS A 68 15.39 1.96 7.65
CA LYS A 68 16.60 2.16 6.84
C LYS A 68 17.62 1.05 7.07
N GLY A 69 17.97 0.80 8.33
CA GLY A 69 18.95 -0.23 8.68
C GLY A 69 18.54 -1.62 8.21
N LYS A 70 17.29 -2.04 8.48
CA LYS A 70 16.80 -3.36 8.06
C LYS A 70 16.67 -3.49 6.55
N PHE A 71 16.19 -2.47 5.85
CA PHE A 71 16.05 -2.51 4.40
C PHE A 71 17.41 -2.65 3.73
N LEU A 72 18.41 -1.85 4.14
CA LEU A 72 19.74 -1.89 3.56
C LEU A 72 20.50 -3.18 3.91
N ASP A 73 20.28 -3.76 5.09
CA ASP A 73 20.79 -5.09 5.44
C ASP A 73 20.21 -6.18 4.52
N LEU A 74 18.89 -6.19 4.32
CA LEU A 74 18.23 -7.14 3.42
C LEU A 74 18.68 -6.94 1.96
N LEU A 75 18.84 -5.69 1.52
CA LEU A 75 19.33 -5.38 0.18
C LEU A 75 20.76 -5.90 -0.04
N LYS A 76 21.65 -5.75 0.96
CA LYS A 76 23.01 -6.32 0.93
C LYS A 76 22.99 -7.85 0.85
N LYS A 77 22.11 -8.50 1.63
CA LYS A 77 21.96 -9.96 1.62
C LYS A 77 21.50 -10.46 0.25
N ALA A 78 20.46 -9.85 -0.31
CA ALA A 78 19.98 -10.18 -1.64
C ALA A 78 21.07 -10.01 -2.72
N TYR A 79 21.88 -8.95 -2.63
CA TYR A 79 23.03 -8.76 -3.51
C TYR A 79 24.07 -9.88 -3.36
N ASN A 80 24.50 -10.17 -2.12
CA ASN A 80 25.52 -11.20 -1.86
C ASN A 80 25.04 -12.60 -2.26
N ASN A 81 23.73 -12.85 -2.21
CA ASN A 81 23.11 -14.12 -2.62
C ASN A 81 22.86 -14.21 -4.13
N GLY A 82 23.16 -13.17 -4.91
CA GLY A 82 22.88 -13.15 -6.35
C GLY A 82 21.37 -13.05 -6.71
N GLU A 83 20.54 -12.57 -5.79
CA GLU A 83 19.08 -12.48 -5.97
C GLU A 83 18.65 -11.19 -6.71
N ILE A 84 19.59 -10.30 -7.02
CA ILE A 84 19.31 -9.01 -7.66
C ILE A 84 19.85 -9.02 -9.08
N ALA A 85 18.94 -8.89 -10.05
CA ALA A 85 19.30 -8.62 -11.43
C ALA A 85 19.44 -7.11 -11.67
N PHE A 86 20.48 -6.73 -12.43
CA PHE A 86 20.75 -5.35 -12.80
C PHE A 86 20.63 -5.19 -14.32
N PHE A 87 19.96 -4.13 -14.76
CA PHE A 87 19.67 -3.88 -16.17
C PHE A 87 20.07 -2.45 -16.56
N ASN A 88 20.35 -2.22 -17.84
CA ASN A 88 20.67 -0.91 -18.40
C ASN A 88 21.78 -0.19 -17.62
N GLU A 89 21.56 1.05 -17.20
CA GLU A 89 22.52 1.87 -16.45
C GLU A 89 22.85 1.29 -15.06
N ALA A 90 22.00 0.38 -14.55
CA ALA A 90 22.21 -0.29 -13.27
C ALA A 90 23.20 -1.46 -13.36
N THR A 91 23.56 -1.94 -14.56
CA THR A 91 24.53 -3.04 -14.75
C THR A 91 25.85 -2.80 -14.03
N LYS A 92 26.31 -1.53 -13.95
CA LYS A 92 27.50 -1.14 -13.18
C LYS A 92 27.43 -1.50 -11.69
N LEU A 93 26.24 -1.65 -11.12
CA LEU A 93 26.04 -2.06 -9.73
C LEU A 93 26.27 -3.56 -9.51
N ALA A 94 26.45 -4.36 -10.57
CA ALA A 94 26.91 -5.73 -10.44
C ALA A 94 28.32 -5.77 -9.82
N LEU A 95 29.17 -4.78 -10.11
CA LEU A 95 30.47 -4.63 -9.47
C LEU A 95 30.31 -4.29 -7.99
N ARG A 96 30.93 -5.08 -7.12
CA ARG A 96 30.81 -4.98 -5.65
C ARG A 96 31.14 -3.59 -5.11
N SER A 97 32.19 -2.95 -5.61
CA SER A 97 32.59 -1.61 -5.19
C SER A 97 31.50 -0.56 -5.47
N ASN A 98 30.90 -0.61 -6.66
CA ASN A 98 29.81 0.29 -7.05
C ASN A 98 28.55 0.06 -6.21
N PHE A 99 28.20 -1.20 -5.94
CA PHE A 99 27.08 -1.53 -5.06
C PHE A 99 27.30 -1.02 -3.64
N LEU A 100 28.49 -1.24 -3.06
CA LEU A 100 28.82 -0.77 -1.71
C LEU A 100 28.83 0.77 -1.64
N SER A 101 29.29 1.45 -2.70
CA SER A 101 29.19 2.91 -2.81
C SER A 101 27.74 3.39 -2.79
N LEU A 102 26.85 2.75 -3.57
CA LEU A 102 25.40 3.05 -3.53
C LEU A 102 24.83 2.85 -2.12
N ILE A 103 25.17 1.73 -1.46
CA ILE A 103 24.74 1.46 -0.09
C ILE A 103 25.18 2.57 0.87
N ASN A 104 26.41 3.05 0.79
CA ASN A 104 26.92 4.13 1.64
C ASN A 104 26.14 5.43 1.41
N ILE A 105 25.88 5.78 0.15
CA ILE A 105 25.01 6.91 -0.22
C ILE A 105 23.63 6.75 0.43
N LEU A 106 23.03 5.55 0.38
CA LEU A 106 21.71 5.30 0.95
C LEU A 106 21.68 5.34 2.48
N TYR A 107 22.77 4.95 3.16
CA TYR A 107 22.91 5.12 4.61
C TYR A 107 23.01 6.60 5.01
N ASN A 108 23.70 7.42 4.20
CA ASN A 108 23.85 8.86 4.46
C ASN A 108 22.57 9.66 4.17
N LYS A 109 21.68 9.15 3.31
CA LYS A 109 20.39 9.79 3.06
C LYS A 109 19.47 9.73 4.29
N ASN A 110 18.71 10.80 4.47
CA ASN A 110 17.59 10.84 5.40
C ASN A 110 16.41 10.08 4.83
N TRP A 111 15.94 9.06 5.56
CA TRP A 111 14.75 8.30 5.17
C TRP A 111 13.53 8.90 5.85
N VAL A 112 12.50 9.22 5.09
CA VAL A 112 11.31 9.87 5.62
C VAL A 112 10.28 8.80 5.98
N VAL A 113 9.91 8.75 7.25
CA VAL A 113 8.72 8.03 7.71
C VAL A 113 7.75 9.06 8.22
N PHE A 114 6.57 9.09 7.63
CA PHE A 114 5.48 9.95 8.06
C PHE A 114 4.48 9.14 8.90
N CYS A 115 4.15 9.64 10.09
CA CYS A 115 3.10 9.08 10.93
C CYS A 115 2.09 10.18 11.25
N LYS A 116 0.82 9.90 10.96
CA LYS A 116 -0.30 10.77 11.32
C LYS A 116 -1.10 10.16 12.46
N LYS A 117 -1.86 11.01 13.15
CA LYS A 117 -2.78 10.60 14.21
C LYS A 117 -3.82 9.58 13.70
N PRO A 118 -4.41 8.77 14.59
CA PRO A 118 -5.45 7.81 14.23
C PRO A 118 -6.60 8.47 13.47
N PHE A 119 -7.25 7.69 12.62
CA PHE A 119 -8.46 8.11 11.93
C PHE A 119 -9.59 8.35 12.93
N LYS A 120 -10.46 9.32 12.65
CA LYS A 120 -11.59 9.69 13.53
C LYS A 120 -12.67 8.59 13.60
N SER A 121 -12.84 7.79 12.55
CA SER A 121 -13.84 6.72 12.51
C SER A 121 -13.45 5.58 11.56
N PRO A 122 -14.08 4.38 11.69
CA PRO A 122 -13.87 3.26 10.77
C PRO A 122 -14.11 3.63 9.29
N GLY A 123 -15.12 4.47 9.00
CA GLY A 123 -15.38 4.96 7.64
C GLY A 123 -14.20 5.74 7.03
N HIS A 124 -13.44 6.48 7.84
CA HIS A 124 -12.22 7.15 7.37
C HIS A 124 -11.09 6.16 7.07
N VAL A 125 -10.99 5.06 7.81
CA VAL A 125 -10.04 3.97 7.53
C VAL A 125 -10.37 3.33 6.19
N VAL A 126 -11.64 3.00 5.95
CA VAL A 126 -12.11 2.42 4.69
C VAL A 126 -11.86 3.39 3.53
N ARG A 127 -12.22 4.67 3.65
CA ARG A 127 -11.96 5.68 2.60
C ARG A 127 -10.47 5.88 2.33
N TYR A 128 -9.64 5.74 3.35
CA TYR A 128 -8.19 5.79 3.17
C TYR A 128 -7.69 4.54 2.44
N LEU A 129 -8.05 3.33 2.88
CA LEU A 129 -7.66 2.07 2.21
C LEU A 129 -8.18 1.97 0.78
N GLY A 130 -9.45 2.31 0.54
CA GLY A 130 -10.09 2.22 -0.77
C GLY A 130 -9.32 2.94 -1.86
N ARG A 131 -8.70 4.08 -1.52
CA ARG A 131 -7.87 4.87 -2.44
C ARG A 131 -6.60 4.16 -2.92
N TYR A 132 -6.06 3.23 -2.12
CA TYR A 132 -4.78 2.56 -2.42
C TYR A 132 -4.94 1.08 -2.78
N THR A 133 -6.10 0.49 -2.52
CA THR A 133 -6.37 -0.94 -2.72
C THR A 133 -6.88 -1.23 -4.13
N HIS A 134 -7.90 -0.48 -4.61
CA HIS A 134 -8.60 -0.79 -5.86
C HIS A 134 -8.05 -0.08 -7.10
N ARG A 135 -7.38 1.06 -6.95
CA ARG A 135 -6.92 1.85 -8.10
C ARG A 135 -5.57 1.34 -8.60
N VAL A 136 -5.47 1.20 -9.93
CA VAL A 136 -4.22 1.04 -10.67
C VAL A 136 -3.51 2.41 -10.72
N ALA A 137 -2.34 2.50 -11.35
CA ALA A 137 -1.51 3.69 -11.44
C ALA A 137 -2.27 4.99 -11.77
N ILE A 138 -3.26 4.91 -12.65
CA ILE A 138 -4.11 6.04 -13.06
C ILE A 138 -5.58 5.62 -13.12
N SER A 139 -6.49 6.58 -12.92
CA SER A 139 -7.93 6.39 -13.12
C SER A 139 -8.37 6.94 -14.48
N ASN A 140 -9.37 6.33 -15.11
CA ASN A 140 -9.88 6.77 -16.42
C ASN A 140 -10.24 8.25 -16.46
N SER A 141 -10.86 8.77 -15.38
CA SER A 141 -11.21 10.20 -15.26
C SER A 141 -10.03 11.17 -15.29
N ARG A 142 -8.79 10.67 -15.17
CA ARG A 142 -7.58 11.50 -15.28
C ARG A 142 -7.02 11.53 -16.69
N ILE A 143 -7.36 10.55 -17.54
CA ILE A 143 -6.99 10.53 -18.95
C ILE A 143 -7.92 11.51 -19.68
N LEU A 144 -7.35 12.51 -20.33
CA LEU A 144 -8.09 13.60 -20.95
C LEU A 144 -8.21 13.43 -22.46
N ALA A 145 -7.15 12.94 -23.12
CA ALA A 145 -7.14 12.72 -24.55
C ALA A 145 -6.12 11.63 -24.95
N PHE A 146 -6.38 10.98 -26.07
CA PHE A 146 -5.48 10.09 -26.78
C PHE A 146 -5.72 10.22 -28.28
N ASP A 147 -4.68 10.55 -29.03
CA ASP A 147 -4.74 10.79 -30.49
C ASP A 147 -4.13 9.66 -31.33
N GLY A 148 -3.80 8.53 -30.70
CA GLY A 148 -3.07 7.43 -31.33
C GLY A 148 -1.55 7.47 -31.11
N GLN A 149 -0.97 8.64 -30.84
CA GLN A 149 0.48 8.83 -30.66
C GLN A 149 0.85 9.28 -29.25
N SER A 150 -0.03 10.05 -28.61
CA SER A 150 0.21 10.71 -27.33
C SER A 150 -0.99 10.60 -26.41
N VAL A 151 -0.71 10.45 -25.11
CA VAL A 151 -1.71 10.42 -24.03
C VAL A 151 -1.57 11.66 -23.18
N SER A 152 -2.66 12.42 -23.05
CA SER A 152 -2.76 13.58 -22.16
C SER A 152 -3.54 13.22 -20.91
N PHE A 153 -2.99 13.53 -19.73
CA PHE A 153 -3.66 13.25 -18.46
C PHE A 153 -3.43 14.35 -17.41
N SER A 154 -4.44 14.56 -16.55
CA SER A 154 -4.35 15.51 -15.44
C SER A 154 -3.56 14.92 -14.27
N TRP A 155 -2.72 15.72 -13.62
CA TRP A 155 -1.95 15.36 -12.43
C TRP A 155 -1.90 16.53 -11.45
N ARG A 156 -1.65 16.23 -10.16
CA ARG A 156 -1.47 17.25 -9.15
C ARG A 156 -0.01 17.51 -8.86
N ASP A 157 0.40 18.76 -9.00
CA ASP A 157 1.76 19.20 -8.72
C ASP A 157 1.90 19.60 -7.25
N TYR A 158 2.41 18.68 -6.43
CA TYR A 158 2.63 18.95 -5.00
C TYR A 158 3.68 20.02 -4.74
N LYS A 159 4.59 20.30 -5.69
CA LYS A 159 5.58 21.37 -5.55
C LYS A 159 5.00 22.73 -5.87
N ASP A 160 3.97 22.78 -6.71
CA ASP A 160 3.24 23.99 -7.08
C ASP A 160 1.84 24.00 -6.42
N GLY A 161 1.83 23.99 -5.08
CA GLY A 161 0.60 24.20 -4.30
C GLY A 161 -0.51 23.17 -4.52
N ASN A 162 -0.19 21.95 -5.00
CA ASN A 162 -1.16 20.91 -5.33
C ASN A 162 -2.11 21.28 -6.49
N LYS A 163 -1.70 22.21 -7.36
CA LYS A 163 -2.46 22.62 -8.55
C LYS A 163 -2.65 21.44 -9.50
N SER A 164 -3.80 21.42 -10.17
CA SER A 164 -4.07 20.48 -11.24
C SER A 164 -3.41 20.97 -12.53
N LYS A 165 -2.60 20.13 -13.16
CA LYS A 165 -1.90 20.39 -14.42
C LYS A 165 -2.15 19.26 -15.40
N VAL A 166 -1.91 19.50 -16.68
CA VAL A 166 -1.95 18.46 -17.73
C VAL A 166 -0.53 18.06 -18.09
N MET A 167 -0.32 16.78 -18.35
CA MET A 167 0.91 16.23 -18.90
C MET A 167 0.56 15.40 -20.13
N THR A 168 1.33 15.58 -21.19
CA THR A 168 1.21 14.80 -22.43
C THR A 168 2.49 14.00 -22.60
N LEU A 169 2.35 12.70 -22.83
CA LEU A 169 3.46 11.78 -23.09
C LEU A 169 3.19 11.03 -24.39
N ASN A 170 4.24 10.65 -25.11
CA ASN A 170 4.12 9.62 -26.14
C ASN A 170 3.49 8.34 -25.55
N ALA A 171 2.66 7.65 -26.33
CA ALA A 171 1.94 6.45 -25.92
C ALA A 171 2.88 5.35 -25.38
N ALA A 172 4.07 5.18 -25.96
CA ALA A 172 5.07 4.22 -25.50
C ALA A 172 5.64 4.60 -24.12
N GLU A 173 5.93 5.88 -23.88
CA GLU A 173 6.42 6.35 -22.57
C GLU A 173 5.32 6.28 -21.49
N PHE A 174 4.07 6.59 -21.85
CA PHE A 174 2.92 6.37 -20.97
C PHE A 174 2.79 4.90 -20.59
N SER A 175 2.87 4.00 -21.58
CA SER A 175 2.79 2.55 -21.37
C SER A 175 3.94 2.05 -20.51
N ARG A 176 5.19 2.49 -20.77
CA ARG A 176 6.36 2.15 -19.96
C ARG A 176 6.17 2.56 -18.50
N ARG A 177 5.74 3.80 -18.24
CA ARG A 177 5.45 4.28 -16.87
C ARG A 177 4.35 3.47 -16.21
N PHE A 178 3.26 3.21 -16.91
CA PHE A 178 2.14 2.43 -16.39
C PHE A 178 2.58 1.01 -16.00
N LEU A 179 3.35 0.34 -16.85
CA LEU A 179 3.80 -1.03 -16.65
C LEU A 179 4.75 -1.19 -15.45
N LEU A 180 5.50 -0.14 -15.05
CA LEU A 180 6.28 -0.14 -13.80
C LEU A 180 5.42 -0.33 -12.53
N HIS A 181 4.11 -0.19 -12.65
CA HIS A 181 3.16 -0.29 -11.54
C HIS A 181 2.30 -1.55 -11.59
N VAL A 182 2.43 -2.34 -12.65
CA VAL A 182 1.83 -3.67 -12.74
C VAL A 182 2.70 -4.61 -11.90
N LEU A 183 2.11 -5.16 -10.85
CA LEU A 183 2.83 -6.04 -9.94
C LEU A 183 2.96 -7.45 -10.57
N PRO A 184 4.06 -8.17 -10.31
CA PRO A 184 4.23 -9.54 -10.80
C PRO A 184 3.06 -10.44 -10.40
N ASN A 185 2.86 -11.50 -11.18
CA ASN A 185 1.83 -12.48 -10.87
C ASN A 185 2.01 -13.02 -9.44
N ARG A 186 0.89 -13.21 -8.73
CA ARG A 186 0.85 -13.65 -7.32
C ARG A 186 1.51 -12.71 -6.31
N PHE A 187 1.94 -11.52 -6.71
CA PHE A 187 2.47 -10.54 -5.77
C PHE A 187 1.37 -9.96 -4.90
N VAL A 188 1.42 -10.24 -3.60
CA VAL A 188 0.44 -9.74 -2.63
C VAL A 188 0.72 -8.27 -2.29
N LYS A 189 -0.08 -7.37 -2.87
CA LYS A 189 -0.02 -5.90 -2.66
C LYS A 189 -0.40 -5.47 -1.24
N ILE A 190 -1.40 -6.12 -0.65
CA ILE A 190 -1.95 -5.81 0.68
C ILE A 190 -1.56 -6.91 1.64
N ARG A 191 -0.86 -6.59 2.73
CA ARG A 191 -0.37 -7.57 3.69
C ARG A 191 -0.82 -7.22 5.10
N HIS A 192 -1.08 -8.24 5.91
CA HIS A 192 -1.52 -8.10 7.29
C HIS A 192 -0.54 -8.77 8.25
N TYR A 193 -0.19 -8.07 9.33
CA TYR A 193 0.82 -8.49 10.29
C TYR A 193 0.33 -8.40 11.73
N GLY A 194 0.95 -9.19 12.61
CA GLY A 194 0.70 -9.17 14.05
C GLY A 194 -0.75 -9.47 14.38
N LEU A 195 -1.39 -8.62 15.19
CA LEU A 195 -2.81 -8.79 15.55
C LEU A 195 -3.74 -8.92 14.34
N LEU A 196 -3.41 -8.28 13.21
CA LEU A 196 -4.26 -8.25 12.03
C LEU A 196 -4.01 -9.42 11.06
N CYS A 197 -3.01 -10.27 11.28
CA CYS A 197 -2.79 -11.42 10.39
C CYS A 197 -3.87 -12.49 10.58
N SER A 198 -4.18 -13.24 9.52
CA SER A 198 -5.28 -14.21 9.50
C SER A 198 -5.27 -15.20 10.67
N ARG A 199 -4.08 -15.67 11.08
CA ARG A 199 -3.89 -16.60 12.21
C ARG A 199 -4.29 -15.97 13.57
N ASN A 200 -4.19 -14.65 13.70
CA ASN A 200 -4.44 -13.93 14.95
C ASN A 200 -5.82 -13.26 15.03
N ILE A 201 -6.58 -13.23 13.93
CA ILE A 201 -7.91 -12.59 13.89
C ILE A 201 -8.86 -13.21 14.92
N LYS A 202 -8.95 -14.55 14.95
CA LYS A 202 -9.85 -15.29 15.84
C LYS A 202 -9.33 -15.41 17.29
N SER A 203 -8.05 -15.15 17.53
CA SER A 203 -7.40 -15.28 18.83
C SER A 203 -7.07 -13.92 19.43
N LYS A 204 -5.87 -13.38 19.12
CA LYS A 204 -5.33 -12.17 19.75
C LYS A 204 -6.17 -10.94 19.45
N LEU A 205 -6.65 -10.77 18.22
CA LEU A 205 -7.50 -9.63 17.86
C LEU A 205 -8.85 -9.70 18.57
N SER A 206 -9.49 -10.89 18.58
CA SER A 206 -10.72 -11.11 19.35
C SER A 206 -10.55 -10.77 20.83
N LYS A 207 -9.42 -11.17 21.45
CA LYS A 207 -9.07 -10.80 22.83
C LYS A 207 -8.96 -9.28 23.00
N CYS A 208 -8.27 -8.59 22.10
CA CYS A 208 -8.19 -7.12 22.11
C CYS A 208 -9.55 -6.44 22.00
N MET A 209 -10.44 -6.94 21.13
CA MET A 209 -11.81 -6.39 20.96
C MET A 209 -12.60 -6.51 22.26
N LYS A 210 -12.59 -7.69 22.91
CA LYS A 210 -13.22 -7.90 24.22
C LYS A 210 -12.68 -6.94 25.29
N MET A 211 -11.35 -6.81 25.41
CA MET A 211 -10.70 -5.92 26.37
C MET A 211 -11.00 -4.43 26.15
N THR A 212 -11.36 -4.05 24.93
CA THR A 212 -11.65 -2.65 24.57
C THR A 212 -13.16 -2.36 24.53
N GLY A 213 -14.00 -3.31 24.94
CA GLY A 213 -15.46 -3.17 24.93
C GLY A 213 -16.06 -3.16 23.52
N HIS A 214 -15.29 -3.53 22.50
CA HIS A 214 -15.80 -3.63 21.13
C HIS A 214 -16.31 -5.04 20.84
N LYS A 215 -17.44 -5.14 20.13
CA LYS A 215 -18.00 -6.42 19.71
C LYS A 215 -16.97 -7.19 18.86
N PRO A 216 -16.83 -8.52 19.03
CA PRO A 216 -16.00 -9.34 18.16
C PRO A 216 -16.37 -9.09 16.70
N LEU A 217 -15.40 -9.29 15.80
CA LEU A 217 -15.65 -9.15 14.37
C LEU A 217 -16.85 -10.01 13.97
N PRO A 218 -17.84 -9.46 13.25
CA PRO A 218 -18.93 -10.26 12.73
C PRO A 218 -18.34 -11.40 11.88
N PRO A 219 -19.02 -12.56 11.80
CA PRO A 219 -18.58 -13.64 10.93
C PRO A 219 -18.35 -13.09 9.52
N THR A 220 -17.32 -13.59 8.83
CA THR A 220 -17.01 -13.20 7.46
C THR A 220 -18.30 -13.23 6.65
N ILE A 221 -18.74 -12.06 6.18
CA ILE A 221 -19.86 -11.97 5.25
C ILE A 221 -19.44 -12.84 4.07
N LYS A 222 -20.04 -14.03 3.95
CA LYS A 222 -19.97 -14.78 2.70
C LYS A 222 -20.63 -13.86 1.70
N VAL A 223 -19.82 -13.19 0.89
CA VAL A 223 -20.34 -12.51 -0.30
C VAL A 223 -21.05 -13.63 -1.04
N GLN A 224 -22.37 -13.58 -1.07
CA GLN A 224 -23.14 -14.46 -1.93
C GLN A 224 -22.59 -14.18 -3.32
N LYS A 225 -21.85 -15.15 -3.87
CA LYS A 225 -21.64 -15.17 -5.30
C LYS A 225 -23.03 -15.40 -5.85
N ASP A 226 -23.68 -14.32 -6.26
CA ASP A 226 -24.83 -14.41 -7.16
C ASP A 226 -24.27 -14.89 -8.50
N ALA A 227 -23.83 -16.14 -8.55
CA ALA A 227 -23.54 -16.86 -9.77
C ALA A 227 -24.90 -17.17 -10.39
N LYS A 228 -25.56 -16.14 -10.93
CA LYS A 228 -26.68 -16.35 -11.83
C LYS A 228 -26.07 -16.89 -13.11
N ALA A 229 -26.42 -18.12 -13.47
CA ALA A 229 -26.08 -18.66 -14.78
C ALA A 229 -26.34 -17.60 -15.87
N CYS A 230 -25.48 -17.56 -16.90
CA CYS A 230 -25.65 -16.64 -18.01
C CYS A 230 -27.06 -16.77 -18.57
N ARG A 231 -27.85 -15.70 -18.56
CA ARG A 231 -29.26 -15.77 -19.02
C ARG A 231 -29.40 -16.10 -20.51
N SER A 232 -28.32 -16.00 -21.27
CA SER A 232 -28.29 -16.30 -22.70
C SER A 232 -27.85 -17.73 -23.01
N CYS A 233 -26.91 -18.30 -22.25
CA CYS A 233 -26.34 -19.63 -22.57
C CYS A 233 -26.37 -20.65 -21.42
N GLY A 234 -26.90 -20.28 -20.25
CA GLY A 234 -27.00 -21.17 -19.08
C GLY A 234 -25.66 -21.48 -18.38
N SER A 235 -24.54 -20.92 -18.85
CA SER A 235 -23.22 -21.17 -18.25
C SER A 235 -23.15 -20.70 -16.79
N ALA A 236 -22.63 -21.55 -15.91
CA ALA A 236 -22.36 -21.23 -14.50
C ALA A 236 -21.10 -20.34 -14.32
N ASP A 237 -20.27 -20.22 -15.36
CA ASP A 237 -19.05 -19.41 -15.37
C ASP A 237 -19.33 -17.98 -15.85
N VAL A 238 -20.06 -17.23 -15.04
CA VAL A 238 -20.36 -15.81 -15.25
C VAL A 238 -19.42 -14.91 -14.45
N ILE A 239 -18.82 -13.95 -15.15
CA ILE A 239 -18.12 -12.81 -14.53
C ILE A 239 -19.09 -11.64 -14.46
N THR A 240 -19.60 -11.35 -13.27
CA THR A 240 -20.46 -10.17 -13.05
C THR A 240 -19.61 -8.90 -13.03
N ILE A 241 -19.69 -8.08 -14.07
CA ILE A 241 -19.09 -6.75 -14.11
C ILE A 241 -20.17 -5.73 -13.76
N LEU A 242 -20.08 -5.15 -12.57
CA LEU A 242 -20.89 -3.99 -12.19
C LEU A 242 -20.35 -2.77 -12.92
N VAL A 243 -21.00 -2.37 -14.00
CA VAL A 243 -20.74 -1.09 -14.68
C VAL A 243 -21.56 -0.03 -13.95
N PRO A 244 -20.93 0.96 -13.29
CA PRO A 244 -21.67 2.11 -12.78
C PRO A 244 -22.22 2.86 -13.99
N ASN A 245 -23.54 3.01 -14.09
CA ASN A 245 -24.17 3.82 -15.13
C ASN A 245 -23.60 5.24 -15.11
N SER A 246 -22.73 5.55 -16.05
CA SER A 246 -22.43 6.91 -16.46
C SER A 246 -22.88 7.05 -17.91
N LEU A 247 -23.82 7.97 -18.13
CA LEU A 247 -24.31 8.48 -19.42
C LEU A 247 -25.35 7.59 -20.12
N ALA A 248 -26.59 7.69 -19.65
CA ALA A 248 -27.73 7.66 -20.56
C ALA A 248 -27.68 8.94 -21.42
N THR A 249 -26.95 8.90 -22.53
CA THR A 249 -27.20 9.81 -23.64
C THR A 249 -28.45 9.31 -24.35
N THR A 250 -29.58 9.96 -24.09
CA THR A 250 -30.73 9.91 -24.98
C THR A 250 -30.38 10.70 -26.24
N SER A 251 -30.18 10.01 -27.35
CA SER A 251 -30.26 10.59 -28.68
C SER A 251 -31.00 9.61 -29.59
N SER A 252 -32.23 9.95 -29.97
CA SER A 252 -32.73 9.78 -31.33
C SER A 252 -34.21 10.18 -31.43
N ALA A 253 -34.44 11.12 -32.35
CA ALA A 253 -35.67 11.46 -33.08
C ALA A 253 -36.90 11.92 -32.27
#